data_AF-A0ABD6BPU3-F1
#
_entry.id   AF-A0ABD6BPU3-F1
#
_cell.length_a   1.000
_cell.length_b   1.000
_cell.length_c   1.000
_cell.angle_alpha   90.00
_cell.angle_beta   90.00
_cell.angle_gamma   90.00
#
_symmetry.space_group_name_H-M   'P 1'
#
loop_
_entity.id
_entity.type
_entity.pdbx_description
1 polymer ?
#
loop_
_entity_poly.entity_id
_entity_poly.type
_entity_poly.pdbx_seq_one_letter_code
_entity_poly.pdbx_strand_id
1 'polypeptide(L)'
;MRELLTMWRDTRMVMLVAVVAAVYAALLIPFKLFTILPGLTSIRPANVLPVFFGIAFGPAAAWGSAIGNLIGDVFGGTFGPGSIGGFVGNFFFGLVGYKLWGNLGPLSSGEEPDFRNQRLRQLIEYVAVAVAAAAACAAIIAWVVDALELVPFSVLGPIILTNNAVSAVVLGPPLFYLAYPRVKEMGLLYPDVLRTEDLPSRANSAGALAMLVVPLVWIGIAVLVLGGAPGSTAQIGLGAVGFLVTAVAAYVAGENFSAIVREA
;
A
#
# COMPACT_ATOMS: atom_id res chain seq x y z
N MET A 1 10.02 11.95 -3.58
CA MET A 1 9.92 11.32 -2.24
C MET A 1 10.32 12.23 -1.08
N ARG A 2 10.64 13.51 -1.31
CA ARG A 2 10.85 14.48 -0.23
C ARG A 2 9.58 14.68 0.61
N GLU A 3 8.42 14.59 -0.03
CA GLU A 3 7.09 14.68 0.57
C GLU A 3 6.88 13.71 1.74
N LEU A 4 7.52 12.53 1.73
CA LEU A 4 7.44 11.54 2.81
C LEU A 4 8.08 12.03 4.11
N LEU A 5 8.98 13.02 4.02
CA LEU A 5 9.69 13.62 5.14
C LEU A 5 9.15 15.02 5.45
N THR A 6 8.84 15.83 4.44
CA THR A 6 8.39 17.21 4.65
C THR A 6 6.96 17.29 5.17
N MET A 7 6.11 16.28 4.93
CA MET A 7 4.75 16.23 5.47
C MET A 7 4.70 16.36 7.01
N TRP A 8 5.74 15.93 7.72
CA TRP A 8 5.82 16.03 9.20
C TRP A 8 5.89 17.47 9.72
N ARG A 9 6.14 18.44 8.83
CA ARG A 9 6.10 19.88 9.14
C ARG A 9 4.68 20.43 9.14
N ASP A 10 3.71 19.69 8.62
CA ASP A 10 2.31 20.09 8.57
C ASP A 10 1.49 19.35 9.63
N THR A 11 0.91 20.10 10.57
CA THR A 11 0.11 19.53 11.67
C THR A 11 -1.08 18.72 11.17
N ARG A 12 -1.72 19.12 10.06
CA ARG A 12 -2.85 18.39 9.50
C ARG A 12 -2.41 17.05 8.92
N MET A 13 -1.24 16.99 8.28
CA MET A 13 -0.66 15.70 7.84
C MET A 13 -0.34 14.78 9.02
N VAL A 14 0.23 15.32 10.09
CA VAL A 14 0.51 14.53 11.30
C VAL A 14 -0.79 14.00 11.92
N MET A 15 -1.86 14.79 11.94
CA MET A 15 -3.18 14.33 12.37
C MET A 15 -3.72 13.21 11.47
N LEU A 16 -3.56 13.32 10.14
CA LEU A 16 -3.96 12.27 9.20
C LEU A 16 -3.19 10.96 9.44
N VAL A 17 -1.88 11.02 9.74
CA VAL A 17 -1.10 9.82 10.13
C VAL A 17 -1.75 9.14 11.35
N ALA A 18 -2.08 9.91 12.38
CA ALA A 18 -2.71 9.39 13.60
C ALA A 18 -4.09 8.78 13.33
N VAL A 19 -4.92 9.44 12.52
CA VAL A 19 -6.25 8.94 12.13
C VAL A 19 -6.13 7.64 11.34
N VAL A 20 -5.27 7.59 10.33
CA VAL A 20 -5.05 6.37 9.53
C VAL A 20 -4.56 5.23 10.41
N ALA A 21 -3.57 5.49 11.27
CA ALA A 21 -3.04 4.47 12.17
C ALA A 21 -4.11 3.94 13.14
N ALA A 22 -4.89 4.83 13.74
CA ALA A 22 -5.94 4.47 14.69
C ALA A 22 -7.06 3.67 14.01
N VAL A 23 -7.59 4.14 12.88
CA VAL A 23 -8.67 3.45 12.15
C VAL A 23 -8.19 2.10 11.62
N TYR A 24 -6.97 2.04 11.07
CA TYR A 24 -6.41 0.80 10.57
C TYR A 24 -6.17 -0.22 11.69
N ALA A 25 -5.56 0.19 12.80
CA ALA A 25 -5.35 -0.68 13.96
C ALA A 25 -6.69 -1.15 14.57
N ALA A 26 -7.65 -0.24 14.76
CA ALA A 26 -8.95 -0.54 15.33
C ALA A 26 -9.71 -1.60 14.52
N LEU A 27 -9.57 -1.58 13.18
CA LEU A 27 -10.19 -2.59 12.32
C LEU A 27 -9.35 -3.88 12.24
N LEU A 28 -8.02 -3.82 12.43
CA LEU A 28 -7.18 -5.03 12.46
C LEU A 28 -7.38 -5.87 13.72
N ILE A 29 -7.42 -5.25 14.90
CA ILE A 29 -7.37 -5.95 16.20
C ILE A 29 -8.49 -7.00 16.35
N PRO A 30 -9.79 -6.70 16.09
CA PRO A 30 -10.85 -7.69 16.25
C PRO A 30 -10.68 -8.91 15.35
N PHE A 31 -10.11 -8.71 14.16
CA PHE A 31 -9.96 -9.78 13.17
C PHE A 31 -8.74 -10.67 13.41
N LYS A 32 -7.85 -10.30 14.34
CA LYS A 32 -6.71 -11.15 14.72
C LYS A 32 -7.11 -12.44 15.45
N LEU A 33 -8.36 -12.54 15.90
CA LEU A 33 -8.96 -13.79 16.38
C LEU A 33 -9.19 -14.82 15.27
N PHE A 34 -9.30 -14.38 14.01
CA PHE A 34 -9.59 -15.24 12.85
C PHE A 34 -8.30 -15.49 12.03
N THR A 35 -7.37 -16.26 12.61
CA THR A 35 -6.06 -16.53 12.00
C THR A 35 -6.16 -17.47 10.79
N ILE A 36 -5.49 -17.11 9.70
CA ILE A 36 -5.24 -18.01 8.57
C ILE A 36 -3.96 -18.80 8.81
N LEU A 37 -2.90 -18.12 9.24
CA LEU A 37 -1.65 -18.70 9.69
C LEU A 37 -1.38 -18.20 11.12
N PRO A 38 -1.48 -19.06 12.15
CA PRO A 38 -1.32 -18.67 13.54
C PRO A 38 -0.01 -17.90 13.78
N GLY A 39 -0.09 -16.79 14.51
CA GLY A 39 1.06 -15.94 14.82
C GLY A 39 1.56 -15.03 13.69
N LEU A 40 1.02 -15.14 12.46
CA LEU A 40 1.52 -14.39 11.30
C LEU A 40 0.44 -13.61 10.55
N THR A 41 -0.65 -14.25 10.13
CA THR A 41 -1.69 -13.56 9.36
C THR A 41 -3.09 -14.06 9.66
N SER A 42 -4.04 -13.13 9.69
CA SER A 42 -5.47 -13.35 9.90
C SER A 42 -6.26 -12.94 8.66
N ILE A 43 -7.58 -13.17 8.66
CA ILE A 43 -8.49 -12.48 7.73
C ILE A 43 -8.36 -10.98 8.03
N ARG A 44 -8.16 -10.14 7.02
CA ARG A 44 -7.87 -8.70 7.23
C ARG A 44 -8.70 -7.81 6.32
N PRO A 45 -10.01 -7.64 6.59
CA PRO A 45 -10.84 -6.71 5.83
C PRO A 45 -10.30 -5.27 5.89
N ALA A 46 -9.58 -4.94 6.97
CA ALA A 46 -8.88 -3.68 7.14
C ALA A 46 -7.90 -3.34 6.01
N ASN A 47 -7.43 -4.31 5.22
CA ASN A 47 -6.45 -4.11 4.17
C ASN A 47 -6.98 -3.30 2.97
N VAL A 48 -8.27 -2.99 2.93
CA VAL A 48 -8.80 -1.95 2.04
C VAL A 48 -8.31 -0.55 2.42
N LEU A 49 -8.06 -0.31 3.71
CA LEU A 49 -7.77 1.02 4.25
C LEU A 49 -6.42 1.58 3.79
N PRO A 50 -5.30 0.83 3.76
CA PRO A 50 -4.05 1.34 3.21
C PRO A 50 -4.19 1.83 1.77
N VAL A 51 -4.94 1.12 0.93
CA VAL A 51 -5.15 1.53 -0.47
C VAL A 51 -6.04 2.77 -0.55
N PHE A 52 -7.17 2.77 0.17
CA PHE A 52 -8.11 3.89 0.19
C PHE A 52 -7.44 5.17 0.71
N PHE A 53 -6.84 5.10 1.89
CA PHE A 53 -6.13 6.22 2.48
C PHE A 53 -4.87 6.57 1.70
N GLY A 54 -4.19 5.62 1.07
CA GLY A 54 -3.05 5.87 0.20
C GLY A 54 -3.41 6.86 -0.91
N ILE A 55 -4.51 6.61 -1.60
CA ILE A 55 -4.99 7.50 -2.67
C ILE A 55 -5.48 8.84 -2.08
N ALA A 56 -6.26 8.82 -1.00
CA ALA A 56 -6.85 10.04 -0.43
C ALA A 56 -5.85 10.94 0.31
N PHE A 57 -5.03 10.37 1.19
CA PHE A 57 -4.17 11.06 2.16
C PHE A 57 -2.67 10.95 1.85
N GLY A 58 -2.31 10.25 0.77
CA GLY A 58 -0.97 10.29 0.20
C GLY A 58 0.12 9.83 1.19
N PRO A 59 1.16 10.65 1.45
CA PRO A 59 2.28 10.26 2.29
C PRO A 59 1.88 10.01 3.76
N ALA A 60 0.83 10.68 4.26
CA ALA A 60 0.33 10.46 5.62
C ALA A 60 -0.25 9.05 5.78
N ALA A 61 -0.88 8.51 4.74
CA ALA A 61 -1.39 7.16 4.77
C ALA A 61 -0.29 6.10 4.74
N ALA A 62 0.81 6.31 4.01
CA ALA A 62 1.94 5.38 4.03
C ALA A 62 2.49 5.21 5.46
N TRP A 63 2.76 6.31 6.15
CA TRP A 63 3.19 6.27 7.55
C TRP A 63 2.10 5.73 8.49
N GLY A 64 0.87 6.18 8.32
CA GLY A 64 -0.27 5.73 9.13
C GLY A 64 -0.52 4.24 9.00
N SER A 65 -0.43 3.65 7.81
CA SER A 65 -0.57 2.20 7.59
C SER A 65 0.55 1.41 8.25
N ALA A 66 1.79 1.89 8.17
CA ALA A 66 2.93 1.26 8.83
C ALA A 66 2.77 1.23 10.37
N ILE A 67 2.45 2.39 10.95
CA ILE A 67 2.24 2.55 12.40
C ILE A 67 0.99 1.79 12.85
N GLY A 68 -0.11 1.88 12.11
CA GLY A 68 -1.35 1.17 12.40
C GLY A 68 -1.18 -0.35 12.38
N ASN A 69 -0.41 -0.89 11.43
CA ASN A 69 -0.06 -2.31 11.45
C ASN A 69 0.74 -2.67 12.70
N LEU A 70 1.75 -1.88 13.06
CA LEU A 70 2.59 -2.14 14.23
C LEU A 70 1.77 -2.10 15.54
N ILE A 71 0.87 -1.11 15.70
CA ILE A 71 -0.07 -1.06 16.81
C ILE A 71 -0.93 -2.33 16.82
N GLY A 72 -1.47 -2.72 15.67
CA GLY A 72 -2.21 -3.96 15.53
C GLY A 72 -1.40 -5.20 15.95
N ASP A 73 -0.10 -5.24 15.66
CA ASP A 73 0.82 -6.32 16.08
C ASP A 73 1.01 -6.37 17.59
N VAL A 74 1.21 -5.21 18.23
CA VAL A 74 1.35 -5.09 19.68
C VAL A 74 0.07 -5.53 20.40
N PHE A 75 -1.06 -4.94 20.06
CA PHE A 75 -2.33 -5.21 20.77
C PHE A 75 -3.01 -6.50 20.34
N GLY A 76 -2.66 -7.02 19.16
CA GLY A 76 -3.19 -8.28 18.64
C GLY A 76 -2.34 -9.51 18.94
N GLY A 77 -1.26 -9.36 19.71
CA GLY A 77 -0.43 -10.49 20.16
C GLY A 77 0.45 -11.14 19.09
N THR A 78 0.76 -10.44 18.00
CA THR A 78 1.64 -10.93 16.92
C THR A 78 2.91 -10.08 16.77
N PHE A 79 3.23 -9.27 17.78
CA PHE A 79 4.45 -8.48 17.81
C PHE A 79 5.69 -9.37 17.92
N GLY A 80 6.64 -9.17 17.03
CA GLY A 80 7.90 -9.92 17.01
C GLY A 80 8.85 -9.42 15.91
N PRO A 81 9.93 -10.17 15.61
CA PRO A 81 10.90 -9.77 14.59
C PRO A 81 10.28 -9.52 13.21
N GLY A 82 9.25 -10.29 12.84
CA GLY A 82 8.50 -10.11 11.60
C GLY A 82 7.74 -8.78 11.50
N SER A 83 7.48 -8.09 12.62
CA SER A 83 6.81 -6.78 12.62
C SER A 83 7.62 -5.69 11.92
N ILE A 84 8.94 -5.86 11.74
CA ILE A 84 9.74 -4.97 10.89
C ILE A 84 9.28 -5.07 9.43
N GLY A 85 9.13 -6.31 8.93
CA GLY A 85 8.58 -6.59 7.62
C GLY A 85 7.15 -6.06 7.50
N GLY A 86 6.34 -6.27 8.54
CA GLY A 86 4.98 -5.72 8.64
C GLY A 86 4.95 -4.19 8.52
N PHE A 87 5.83 -3.48 9.23
CA PHE A 87 5.91 -2.03 9.19
C PHE A 87 6.28 -1.52 7.79
N VAL A 88 7.36 -2.03 7.20
CA VAL A 88 7.83 -1.60 5.88
C VAL A 88 6.85 -2.01 4.77
N GLY A 89 6.29 -3.22 4.84
CA GLY A 89 5.30 -3.69 3.87
C GLY A 89 4.04 -2.84 3.88
N ASN A 90 3.52 -2.49 5.06
CA ASN A 90 2.33 -1.63 5.16
C ASN A 90 2.62 -0.17 4.81
N PHE A 91 3.85 0.30 5.01
CA PHE A 91 4.28 1.58 4.46
C PHE A 91 4.13 1.60 2.93
N PHE A 92 4.66 0.58 2.26
CA PHE A 92 4.52 0.44 0.81
C PHE A 92 3.07 0.21 0.37
N PHE A 93 2.26 -0.45 1.21
CA PHE A 93 0.86 -0.67 0.91
C PHE A 93 0.08 0.64 0.73
N GLY A 94 0.30 1.61 1.63
CA GLY A 94 -0.25 2.96 1.48
C GLY A 94 0.44 3.78 0.38
N LEU A 95 1.78 3.67 0.28
CA LEU A 95 2.58 4.41 -0.69
C LEU A 95 2.19 4.09 -2.15
N VAL A 96 1.92 2.83 -2.48
CA VAL A 96 1.55 2.43 -3.85
C VAL A 96 0.23 3.06 -4.27
N GLY A 97 -0.77 3.11 -3.37
CA GLY A 97 -2.03 3.80 -3.64
C GLY A 97 -1.82 5.26 -4.02
N TYR A 98 -1.01 5.97 -3.22
CA TYR A 98 -0.62 7.36 -3.46
C TYR A 98 0.08 7.57 -4.82
N LYS A 99 1.01 6.68 -5.18
CA LYS A 99 1.88 6.87 -6.34
C LYS A 99 1.25 6.48 -7.68
N LEU A 100 0.28 5.57 -7.66
CA LEU A 100 -0.24 4.98 -8.89
C LEU A 100 -1.54 5.61 -9.40
N TRP A 101 -2.44 6.08 -8.53
CA TRP A 101 -3.72 6.62 -9.00
C TRP A 101 -3.50 7.85 -9.90
N GLY A 102 -4.10 7.83 -11.09
CA GLY A 102 -3.94 8.86 -12.12
C GLY A 102 -2.59 8.83 -12.86
N ASN A 103 -1.67 7.92 -12.51
CA ASN A 103 -0.27 7.94 -12.98
C ASN A 103 0.13 6.71 -13.83
N LEU A 104 -0.81 5.85 -14.21
CA LEU A 104 -0.58 4.63 -15.00
C LEU A 104 -0.69 4.86 -16.52
N GLY A 105 -0.60 6.12 -16.97
CA GLY A 105 -0.65 6.48 -18.38
C GLY A 105 -1.98 6.08 -19.02
N PRO A 106 -2.00 5.23 -20.08
CA PRO A 106 -3.25 4.84 -20.75
C PRO A 106 -4.28 4.15 -19.86
N LEU A 107 -3.82 3.46 -18.81
CA LEU A 107 -4.69 2.77 -17.86
C LEU A 107 -5.39 3.74 -16.89
N SER A 108 -4.88 4.97 -16.74
CA SER A 108 -5.45 5.92 -15.80
C SER A 108 -6.71 6.57 -16.33
N SER A 109 -7.76 6.53 -15.53
CA SER A 109 -9.06 7.14 -15.80
C SER A 109 -8.96 8.65 -16.03
N GLY A 110 -7.97 9.30 -15.40
CA GLY A 110 -7.83 10.76 -15.42
C GLY A 110 -8.89 11.47 -14.56
N GLU A 111 -9.60 10.71 -13.74
CA GLU A 111 -10.72 11.16 -12.92
C GLU A 111 -10.40 10.92 -11.44
N GLU A 112 -11.14 11.60 -10.58
CA GLU A 112 -11.14 11.29 -9.15
C GLU A 112 -11.78 9.91 -8.87
N PRO A 113 -11.34 9.18 -7.83
CA PRO A 113 -11.82 7.83 -7.52
C PRO A 113 -13.20 7.84 -6.84
N ASP A 114 -14.19 8.49 -7.42
CA ASP A 114 -15.54 8.61 -6.85
C ASP A 114 -16.53 7.54 -7.35
N PHE A 115 -16.13 6.77 -8.38
CA PHE A 115 -16.94 5.74 -9.04
C PHE A 115 -18.31 6.25 -9.53
N ARG A 116 -18.44 7.55 -9.86
CA ARG A 116 -19.66 8.12 -10.44
C ARG A 116 -19.59 8.16 -11.95
N ASN A 117 -18.48 8.66 -12.49
CA ASN A 117 -18.21 8.73 -13.92
C ASN A 117 -17.18 7.66 -14.34
N GLN A 118 -17.19 7.25 -15.60
CA GLN A 118 -16.23 6.28 -16.15
C GLN A 118 -15.99 5.01 -15.29
N ARG A 119 -17.04 4.50 -14.63
CA ARG A 119 -16.97 3.46 -13.59
C ARG A 119 -16.10 2.27 -13.93
N LEU A 120 -16.20 1.78 -15.17
CA LEU A 120 -15.41 0.62 -15.61
C LEU A 120 -13.91 0.94 -15.69
N ARG A 121 -13.54 2.14 -16.16
CA ARG A 121 -12.15 2.58 -16.27
C ARG A 121 -11.54 2.83 -14.88
N GLN A 122 -12.28 3.51 -14.00
CA GLN A 122 -11.89 3.69 -12.60
C GLN A 122 -11.73 2.34 -11.88
N LEU A 123 -12.63 1.38 -12.14
CA LEU A 123 -12.53 0.03 -11.56
C LEU A 123 -11.28 -0.71 -12.04
N ILE A 124 -10.96 -0.67 -13.34
CA ILE A 124 -9.76 -1.30 -13.89
C ILE A 124 -8.50 -0.67 -13.28
N GLU A 125 -8.42 0.66 -13.24
CA GLU A 125 -7.32 1.37 -12.60
C GLU A 125 -7.21 1.00 -11.11
N TYR A 126 -8.32 1.03 -10.39
CA TYR A 126 -8.36 0.69 -8.97
C TYR A 126 -7.88 -0.73 -8.70
N VAL A 127 -8.35 -1.71 -9.47
CA VAL A 127 -7.93 -3.11 -9.32
C VAL A 127 -6.43 -3.24 -9.57
N ALA A 128 -5.89 -2.58 -10.59
CA ALA A 128 -4.45 -2.56 -10.86
C ALA A 128 -3.66 -1.97 -9.68
N VAL A 129 -4.11 -0.83 -9.14
CA VAL A 129 -3.50 -0.18 -7.96
C VAL A 129 -3.58 -1.08 -6.73
N ALA A 130 -4.75 -1.63 -6.43
CA ALA A 130 -4.99 -2.48 -5.26
C ALA A 130 -4.14 -3.75 -5.28
N VAL A 131 -4.04 -4.41 -6.45
CA VAL A 131 -3.23 -5.62 -6.62
C VAL A 131 -1.74 -5.31 -6.52
N ALA A 132 -1.25 -4.22 -7.12
CA ALA A 132 0.15 -3.80 -6.95
C ALA A 132 0.49 -3.45 -5.50
N ALA A 133 -0.41 -2.74 -4.82
CA ALA A 133 -0.23 -2.34 -3.44
C ALA A 133 -0.19 -3.56 -2.52
N ALA A 134 -1.09 -4.52 -2.75
CA ALA A 134 -1.11 -5.81 -2.08
C ALA A 134 0.18 -6.60 -2.35
N ALA A 135 0.66 -6.64 -3.60
CA ALA A 135 1.88 -7.35 -4.00
C ALA A 135 3.14 -6.73 -3.38
N ALA A 136 3.28 -5.40 -3.40
CA ALA A 136 4.41 -4.73 -2.76
C ALA A 136 4.46 -5.02 -1.25
N CYS A 137 3.31 -4.91 -0.58
CA CYS A 137 3.18 -5.25 0.84
C CYS A 137 3.55 -6.73 1.10
N ALA A 138 2.96 -7.65 0.34
CA ALA A 138 3.17 -9.08 0.49
C ALA A 138 4.63 -9.49 0.24
N ALA A 139 5.25 -8.99 -0.83
CA ALA A 139 6.63 -9.31 -1.19
C ALA A 139 7.61 -8.85 -0.11
N ILE A 140 7.44 -7.64 0.42
CA ILE A 140 8.30 -7.10 1.46
C ILE A 140 8.16 -7.89 2.77
N ILE A 141 6.92 -8.15 3.20
CA ILE A 141 6.68 -8.92 4.44
C ILE A 141 7.25 -10.34 4.29
N ALA A 142 6.90 -11.02 3.19
CA ALA A 142 7.35 -12.38 2.94
C ALA A 142 8.87 -12.48 2.85
N TRP A 143 9.54 -11.50 2.24
CA TRP A 143 11.00 -11.48 2.18
C TRP A 143 11.64 -11.31 3.55
N VAL A 144 11.17 -10.36 4.36
CA VAL A 144 11.75 -10.16 5.70
C VAL A 144 11.50 -11.37 6.59
N VAL A 145 10.31 -11.95 6.55
CA VAL A 145 9.97 -13.12 7.37
C VAL A 145 10.73 -14.38 6.92
N ASP A 146 10.95 -14.55 5.61
CA ASP A 146 11.76 -15.63 5.05
C ASP A 146 13.25 -15.47 5.40
N ALA A 147 13.78 -14.25 5.34
CA ALA A 147 15.16 -13.93 5.71
C ALA A 147 15.42 -14.12 7.22
N LEU A 148 14.37 -14.06 8.04
CA LEU A 148 14.42 -14.39 9.47
C LEU A 148 14.23 -15.90 9.74
N GLU A 149 14.16 -16.72 8.68
CA GLU A 149 13.99 -18.17 8.72
C GLU A 149 12.67 -18.64 9.39
N LEU A 150 11.67 -17.76 9.49
CA LEU A 150 10.44 -18.06 10.21
C LEU A 150 9.46 -18.86 9.35
N VAL A 151 9.15 -18.37 8.15
CA VAL A 151 8.22 -19.00 7.21
C VAL A 151 8.68 -18.79 5.78
N PRO A 152 8.57 -19.79 4.89
CA PRO A 152 9.03 -19.66 3.52
C PRO A 152 8.26 -18.58 2.76
N PHE A 153 8.97 -17.80 1.95
CA PHE A 153 8.36 -16.79 1.08
C PHE A 153 7.28 -17.39 0.18
N SER A 154 7.53 -18.57 -0.38
CA SER A 154 6.63 -19.28 -1.29
C SER A 154 5.27 -19.60 -0.67
N VAL A 155 5.21 -19.69 0.67
CA VAL A 155 3.98 -19.88 1.43
C VAL A 155 3.39 -18.53 1.82
N LEU A 156 4.18 -17.66 2.45
CA LEU A 156 3.65 -16.44 3.06
C LEU A 156 3.26 -15.38 2.02
N GLY A 157 4.05 -15.21 0.96
CA GLY A 157 3.83 -14.23 -0.10
C GLY A 157 2.45 -14.37 -0.77
N PRO A 158 2.10 -15.54 -1.34
CA PRO A 158 0.79 -15.76 -1.95
C PRO A 158 -0.39 -15.59 -0.99
N ILE A 159 -0.24 -16.01 0.27
CA ILE A 159 -1.29 -15.87 1.28
C ILE A 159 -1.56 -14.39 1.57
N ILE A 160 -0.51 -13.59 1.83
CA ILE A 160 -0.66 -12.16 2.10
C ILE A 160 -1.18 -11.44 0.86
N LEU A 161 -0.64 -11.72 -0.32
CA LEU A 161 -1.08 -11.13 -1.58
C LEU A 161 -2.59 -11.34 -1.77
N THR A 162 -3.04 -12.59 -1.67
CA THR A 162 -4.45 -12.93 -1.90
C THR A 162 -5.35 -12.25 -0.88
N ASN A 163 -5.00 -12.30 0.40
CA ASN A 163 -5.79 -11.71 1.48
C ASN A 163 -5.91 -10.18 1.31
N ASN A 164 -4.79 -9.51 1.07
CA ASN A 164 -4.73 -8.07 0.85
C ASN A 164 -5.53 -7.67 -0.40
N ALA A 165 -5.31 -8.37 -1.52
CA ALA A 165 -5.95 -8.06 -2.79
C ALA A 165 -7.46 -8.30 -2.75
N VAL A 166 -7.92 -9.43 -2.20
CA VAL A 166 -9.36 -9.72 -2.08
C VAL A 166 -10.04 -8.65 -1.22
N SER A 167 -9.46 -8.31 -0.07
CA SER A 167 -10.04 -7.31 0.83
C SER A 167 -10.11 -5.94 0.16
N ALA A 168 -9.03 -5.50 -0.50
CA ALA A 168 -8.98 -4.20 -1.17
C ALA A 168 -9.90 -4.14 -2.40
N VAL A 169 -9.88 -5.15 -3.28
CA VAL A 169 -10.68 -5.17 -4.51
C VAL A 169 -12.17 -5.25 -4.22
N VAL A 170 -12.59 -6.04 -3.22
CA VAL A 170 -14.01 -6.23 -2.91
C VAL A 170 -14.58 -5.03 -2.15
N LEU A 171 -13.86 -4.52 -1.15
CA LEU A 171 -14.36 -3.46 -0.27
C LEU A 171 -14.04 -2.05 -0.77
N GLY A 172 -13.04 -1.92 -1.66
CA GLY A 172 -12.53 -0.65 -2.17
C GLY A 172 -13.56 0.18 -2.91
N PRO A 173 -14.17 -0.31 -4.01
CA PRO A 173 -15.11 0.49 -4.78
C PRO A 173 -16.32 0.96 -3.96
N PRO A 174 -16.98 0.12 -3.12
CA PRO A 174 -18.02 0.61 -2.21
C PRO A 174 -17.52 1.66 -1.22
N LEU A 175 -16.32 1.48 -0.66
CA LEU A 175 -15.74 2.44 0.28
C LEU A 175 -15.46 3.78 -0.39
N PHE A 176 -14.89 3.78 -1.60
CA PHE A 176 -14.67 5.00 -2.37
C PHE A 176 -15.98 5.70 -2.71
N TYR A 177 -16.95 4.99 -3.27
CA TYR A 177 -18.25 5.55 -3.62
C TYR A 177 -18.95 6.26 -2.44
N LEU A 178 -18.82 5.72 -1.23
CA LEU A 178 -19.48 6.23 -0.03
C LEU A 178 -18.65 7.28 0.74
N ALA A 179 -17.37 7.03 0.94
CA ALA A 179 -16.52 7.83 1.84
C ALA A 179 -15.74 8.92 1.11
N TYR A 180 -15.33 8.70 -0.15
CA TYR A 180 -14.51 9.66 -0.89
C TYR A 180 -15.16 11.04 -1.01
N PRO A 181 -16.46 11.19 -1.33
CA PRO A 181 -17.07 12.52 -1.43
C PRO A 181 -17.01 13.30 -0.12
N ARG A 182 -17.19 12.62 1.02
CA ARG A 182 -17.13 13.24 2.36
C ARG A 182 -15.71 13.67 2.69
N VAL A 183 -14.73 12.81 2.39
CA VAL A 183 -13.30 13.13 2.60
C VAL A 183 -12.89 14.35 1.77
N LYS A 184 -13.37 14.45 0.53
CA LYS A 184 -13.17 15.61 -0.34
C LYS A 184 -13.84 16.87 0.21
N GLU A 185 -15.11 16.79 0.61
CA GLU A 185 -15.86 17.92 1.19
C GLU A 185 -15.20 18.47 2.47
N MET A 186 -14.53 17.61 3.24
CA MET A 186 -13.77 18.02 4.42
C MET A 186 -12.41 18.67 4.09
N GLY A 187 -12.00 18.71 2.82
CA GLY A 187 -10.70 19.24 2.40
C GLY A 187 -9.52 18.45 2.97
N LEU A 188 -9.69 17.13 3.13
CA LEU A 188 -8.69 16.25 3.74
C LEU A 188 -7.81 15.53 2.72
N LEU A 189 -8.02 15.74 1.41
CA LEU A 189 -7.18 15.11 0.41
C LEU A 189 -5.75 15.63 0.55
N TYR A 190 -4.76 14.78 0.26
CA TYR A 190 -3.38 15.22 0.39
C TYR A 190 -3.01 16.44 -0.48
N PRO A 191 -3.59 16.67 -1.68
CA PRO A 191 -3.34 17.89 -2.44
C PRO A 191 -3.86 19.16 -1.74
N ASP A 192 -4.88 19.06 -0.89
CA ASP A 192 -5.47 20.18 -0.13
C ASP A 192 -4.68 20.48 1.17
N VAL A 193 -4.08 19.43 1.72
CA VAL A 193 -3.40 19.49 3.02
C VAL A 193 -1.90 19.73 2.86
N LEU A 194 -1.25 19.08 1.88
CA LEU A 194 0.19 19.19 1.68
C LEU A 194 0.54 20.54 1.03
N ARG A 195 1.66 21.11 1.44
CA ARG A 195 2.17 22.33 0.79
C ARG A 195 2.46 22.05 -0.67
N THR A 196 2.07 22.98 -1.54
CA THR A 196 2.25 22.82 -3.00
C THR A 196 3.72 22.65 -3.39
N GLU A 197 4.64 23.31 -2.68
CA GLU A 197 6.09 23.19 -2.88
C GLU A 197 6.69 21.82 -2.47
N ASP A 198 5.95 21.06 -1.65
CA ASP A 198 6.35 19.72 -1.21
C ASP A 198 5.79 18.62 -2.12
N LEU A 199 4.80 18.91 -2.97
CA LEU A 199 4.27 17.97 -3.95
C LEU A 199 5.31 17.64 -5.03
N PRO A 200 5.35 16.38 -5.53
CA PRO A 200 6.21 16.03 -6.65
C PRO A 200 5.91 16.89 -7.88
N SER A 201 6.97 17.46 -8.48
CA SER A 201 6.84 18.40 -9.59
C SER A 201 6.50 17.76 -10.95
N ARG A 202 6.60 16.43 -11.06
CA ARG A 202 6.37 15.68 -12.31
C ARG A 202 5.79 14.30 -12.03
N ALA A 203 4.78 13.93 -12.80
CA ALA A 203 4.33 12.55 -12.96
C ALA A 203 5.25 11.79 -13.92
N ASN A 204 5.54 10.52 -13.63
CA ASN A 204 6.31 9.63 -14.49
C ASN A 204 5.65 8.26 -14.58
N SER A 205 4.93 8.03 -15.67
CA SER A 205 4.20 6.79 -15.91
C SER A 205 5.09 5.57 -16.03
N ALA A 206 6.35 5.71 -16.49
CA ALA A 206 7.28 4.58 -16.53
C ALA A 206 7.66 4.11 -15.11
N GLY A 207 7.88 5.05 -14.19
CA GLY A 207 8.11 4.73 -12.77
C GLY A 207 6.88 4.11 -12.12
N ALA A 208 5.69 4.61 -12.43
CA ALA A 208 4.42 4.06 -11.94
C ALA A 208 4.17 2.64 -12.47
N LEU A 209 4.39 2.40 -13.76
CA LEU A 209 4.28 1.06 -14.36
C LEU A 209 5.32 0.09 -13.80
N ALA A 210 6.55 0.55 -13.53
CA ALA A 210 7.53 -0.27 -12.82
C ALA A 210 7.05 -0.63 -11.41
N MET A 211 6.44 0.30 -10.69
CA MET A 211 5.89 0.07 -9.35
C MET A 211 4.65 -0.86 -9.36
N LEU A 212 3.90 -0.90 -10.46
CA LEU A 212 2.82 -1.87 -10.72
C LEU A 212 3.37 -3.29 -10.97
N VAL A 213 4.39 -3.42 -11.83
CA VAL A 213 4.84 -4.73 -12.36
C VAL A 213 5.88 -5.40 -11.48
N VAL A 214 6.85 -4.65 -10.95
CA VAL A 214 8.01 -5.22 -10.24
C VAL A 214 7.61 -6.09 -9.04
N PRO A 215 6.70 -5.67 -8.14
CA PRO A 215 6.30 -6.51 -7.01
C PRO A 215 5.63 -7.82 -7.44
N LEU A 216 4.84 -7.79 -8.52
CA LEU A 216 4.17 -8.98 -9.06
C LEU A 216 5.18 -9.96 -9.65
N VAL A 217 6.14 -9.45 -10.43
CA VAL A 217 7.23 -10.25 -10.99
C VAL A 217 8.10 -10.82 -9.88
N TRP A 218 8.40 -10.04 -8.84
CA TRP A 218 9.16 -10.51 -7.68
C TRP A 218 8.47 -11.70 -7.00
N ILE A 219 7.18 -11.59 -6.67
CA ILE A 219 6.43 -12.72 -6.11
C ILE A 219 6.43 -13.91 -7.07
N GLY A 220 6.19 -13.69 -8.37
CA GLY A 220 6.18 -14.74 -9.37
C GLY A 220 7.49 -15.52 -9.45
N ILE A 221 8.63 -14.81 -9.51
CA ILE A 221 9.96 -15.45 -9.53
C ILE A 221 10.22 -16.20 -8.22
N ALA A 222 9.98 -15.56 -7.08
CA ALA A 222 10.23 -16.15 -5.77
C ALA A 222 9.41 -17.43 -5.52
N VAL A 223 8.15 -17.47 -5.97
CA VAL A 223 7.26 -18.62 -5.79
C VAL A 223 7.53 -19.71 -6.82
N LEU A 224 7.61 -19.35 -8.11
CA LEU A 224 7.60 -20.32 -9.21
C LEU A 224 8.99 -20.83 -9.59
N VAL A 225 10.04 -20.04 -9.34
CA VAL A 225 11.41 -20.37 -9.76
C VAL A 225 12.25 -20.84 -8.57
N LEU A 226 12.15 -20.16 -7.43
CA LEU A 226 13.01 -20.43 -6.28
C LEU A 226 12.40 -21.39 -5.24
N GLY A 227 11.10 -21.73 -5.36
CA GLY A 227 10.30 -22.48 -4.39
C GLY A 227 11.13 -23.37 -3.44
N GLY A 228 11.20 -23.02 -2.15
CA GLY A 228 12.16 -23.63 -1.23
C GLY A 228 11.94 -23.29 0.24
N ALA A 229 12.86 -23.80 1.07
CA ALA A 229 12.90 -23.59 2.52
C ALA A 229 13.28 -22.13 2.87
N PRO A 230 12.92 -21.65 4.08
CA PRO A 230 13.22 -20.29 4.53
C PRO A 230 14.73 -20.01 4.53
N GLY A 231 15.14 -18.77 4.26
CA GLY A 231 16.51 -18.30 4.47
C GLY A 231 17.51 -18.65 3.37
N SER A 232 17.05 -19.09 2.19
CA SER A 232 17.98 -19.39 1.10
C SER A 232 18.68 -18.11 0.60
N THR A 233 19.99 -18.18 0.34
CA THR A 233 20.79 -17.03 -0.14
C THR A 233 20.22 -16.42 -1.43
N ALA A 234 19.68 -17.27 -2.32
CA ALA A 234 19.03 -16.83 -3.54
C ALA A 234 17.77 -16.01 -3.25
N GLN A 235 16.93 -16.42 -2.29
CA GLN A 235 15.73 -15.72 -1.90
C GLN A 235 16.03 -14.39 -1.20
N ILE A 236 17.04 -14.37 -0.33
CA ILE A 236 17.52 -13.15 0.33
C ILE A 236 18.02 -12.14 -0.72
N GLY A 237 18.86 -12.60 -1.66
CA GLY A 237 19.40 -11.76 -2.73
C GLY A 237 18.34 -11.24 -3.69
N LEU A 238 17.42 -12.10 -4.15
CA LEU A 238 16.27 -11.70 -4.97
C LEU A 238 15.44 -10.65 -4.24
N GLY A 239 15.19 -10.84 -2.95
CA GLY A 239 14.37 -9.90 -2.20
C GLY A 239 15.02 -8.55 -1.98
N ALA A 240 16.34 -8.49 -1.77
CA ALA A 240 17.07 -7.23 -1.72
C ALA A 240 16.96 -6.47 -3.06
N VAL A 241 17.15 -7.16 -4.19
CA VAL A 241 17.01 -6.56 -5.53
C VAL A 241 15.56 -6.11 -5.77
N GLY A 242 14.58 -6.96 -5.49
CA GLY A 242 13.16 -6.66 -5.63
C GLY A 242 12.76 -5.42 -4.83
N PHE A 243 13.15 -5.35 -3.57
CA PHE A 243 12.91 -4.20 -2.70
C PHE A 243 13.54 -2.91 -3.25
N LEU A 244 14.82 -2.96 -3.64
CA LEU A 244 15.53 -1.80 -4.18
C LEU A 244 14.88 -1.30 -5.47
N VAL A 245 14.52 -2.20 -6.39
CA VAL A 245 13.86 -1.82 -7.64
C VAL A 245 12.47 -1.23 -7.37
N THR A 246 11.69 -1.81 -6.45
CA THR A 246 10.39 -1.23 -6.03
C THR A 246 10.56 0.15 -5.38
N ALA A 247 11.57 0.35 -4.54
CA ALA A 247 11.85 1.63 -3.91
C ALA A 247 12.32 2.70 -4.93
N VAL A 248 13.15 2.32 -5.90
CA VAL A 248 13.57 3.21 -7.00
C VAL A 248 12.38 3.54 -7.91
N ALA A 249 11.52 2.58 -8.22
CA ALA A 249 10.30 2.83 -8.98
C ALA A 249 9.40 3.84 -8.25
N ALA A 250 9.20 3.67 -6.94
CA ALA A 250 8.47 4.62 -6.10
C ALA A 250 9.12 6.02 -6.07
N TYR A 251 10.45 6.10 -6.09
CA TYR A 251 11.19 7.36 -6.17
C TYR A 251 10.89 8.12 -7.46
N VAL A 252 10.96 7.40 -8.58
CA VAL A 252 10.89 7.97 -9.92
C VAL A 252 9.46 8.24 -10.38
N ALA A 253 8.46 7.49 -9.89
CA ALA A 253 7.06 7.55 -10.34
C ALA A 253 6.41 8.95 -10.23
N GLY A 254 6.81 9.77 -9.26
CA GLY A 254 6.10 11.03 -8.99
C GLY A 254 4.67 10.77 -8.49
N GLU A 255 3.72 11.62 -8.86
CA GLU A 255 2.27 11.41 -8.69
C GLU A 255 1.52 12.33 -9.67
N ASN A 256 0.28 11.99 -10.01
CA ASN A 256 -0.54 12.79 -10.94
C ASN A 256 -1.92 13.16 -10.38
N PHE A 257 -2.31 12.60 -9.23
CA PHE A 257 -3.64 12.82 -8.67
C PHE A 257 -3.82 14.27 -8.18
N SER A 258 -2.75 14.94 -7.74
CA SER A 258 -2.84 16.37 -7.40
C SER A 258 -3.19 17.26 -8.58
N ALA A 259 -2.79 16.89 -9.81
CA ALA A 259 -3.16 17.60 -11.02
C ALA A 259 -4.66 17.39 -11.33
N ILE A 260 -5.14 16.15 -11.24
CA ILE A 260 -6.55 15.79 -11.44
C ILE A 260 -7.46 16.60 -10.50
N VAL A 261 -7.13 16.65 -9.20
CA VAL A 261 -7.93 17.37 -8.19
C VAL A 261 -7.95 18.89 -8.44
N ARG A 262 -6.90 19.46 -9.04
CA ARG A 262 -6.82 20.90 -9.35
C ARG A 262 -7.58 21.29 -10.62
N GLU A 263 -7.82 20.34 -11.52
CA GLU A 263 -8.52 20.55 -12.79
C GLU A 263 -10.03 20.30 -12.70
N ALA A 264 -10.50 19.65 -11.62
CA ALA A 264 -11.89 19.31 -11.34
C ALA A 264 -12.69 20.44 -10.68
#